data_AF-A0A9P7A4X9-F1
#
_entry.id   AF-A0A9P7A4X9-F1
#
_cell.length_a   1.000
_cell.length_b   1.000
_cell.length_c   1.000
_cell.angle_alpha   90.00
_cell.angle_beta   90.00
_cell.angle_gamma   90.00
#
_symmetry.space_group_name_H-M   'P 1'
#
loop_
_entity.id
_entity.type
_entity.pdbx_description
1 polymer ?
#
loop_
_entity_poly.entity_id
_entity_poly.type
_entity_poly.pdbx_seq_one_letter_code
_entity_poly.pdbx_strand_id
1 'polypeptide(L)'
;MHEVSRQNGVSYRHRQLVEEKVKIVQSNNSHRGFSSAFWRLPTEILAQIFLYCIPEDGNWTPAPYLAPMLLTTVCRRWREVAVDMPGLWRRLRLEVGHGDWRQRALCYDSYLQRSRGRQLSLTFECHNNDWTELRSLLQPYVDQISSLTLGFFAGADALVMSDFRALEELVIYTDGSDPVLAVARSIAQLPLNLRSLKFMDLWLNHTMLSGFNPLAWVGLTNLEIVVDGLDSFPRLLQLCPNLSSLTMIGIFTTVETSETLAHSNLKSLRISGDLHLDSIRNLGLFNAITLPNLHAIEVRNIGQWPHEEFKAFLTRSQCPLESLIFGGGVMTTDEQLAEYVTLFPSLELVVDPMRSTFYF
;
A
#
# COMPACT_ATOMS: atom_id res chain seq x y z
N MET A 1 -47.44 66.19 2.19
CA MET A 1 -46.64 65.98 3.42
C MET A 1 -46.23 64.52 3.66
N HIS A 2 -46.96 63.51 3.18
CA HIS A 2 -46.65 62.09 3.44
C HIS A 2 -45.49 61.46 2.61
N GLU A 3 -45.16 62.00 1.43
CA GLU A 3 -44.07 61.46 0.58
C GLU A 3 -42.67 61.89 1.04
N VAL A 4 -42.52 63.12 1.52
CA VAL A 4 -41.23 63.66 1.98
C VAL A 4 -40.71 62.91 3.21
N SER A 5 -41.60 62.49 4.13
CA SER A 5 -41.22 61.66 5.28
C SER A 5 -40.77 60.25 4.90
N ARG A 6 -41.29 59.67 3.80
CA ARG A 6 -40.87 58.34 3.33
C ARG A 6 -39.48 58.38 2.68
N GLN A 7 -39.18 59.40 1.88
CA GLN A 7 -37.85 59.58 1.28
C GLN A 7 -36.76 59.81 2.32
N ASN A 8 -37.05 60.59 3.37
CA ASN A 8 -36.10 60.84 4.46
C ASN A 8 -35.78 59.57 5.28
N GLY A 9 -36.77 58.68 5.48
CA GLY A 9 -36.57 57.40 6.16
C GLY A 9 -35.69 56.42 5.38
N VAL A 10 -35.78 56.41 4.05
CA VAL A 10 -34.93 55.58 3.19
C VAL A 10 -33.49 56.09 3.15
N SER A 11 -33.29 57.41 3.06
CA SER A 11 -31.94 58.01 3.09
C SER A 11 -31.25 57.78 4.43
N TYR A 12 -31.99 57.87 5.55
CA TYR A 12 -31.48 57.58 6.87
C TYR A 12 -31.03 56.12 7.03
N ARG A 13 -31.86 55.16 6.59
CA ARG A 13 -31.49 53.72 6.62
C ARG A 13 -30.31 53.39 5.73
N HIS A 14 -30.21 54.01 4.55
CA HIS A 14 -29.07 53.81 3.66
C HIS A 14 -27.76 54.31 4.31
N ARG A 15 -27.79 55.47 4.96
CA ARG A 15 -26.63 56.02 5.68
C ARG A 15 -26.21 55.12 6.85
N GLN A 16 -27.18 54.60 7.61
CA GLN A 16 -26.93 53.67 8.70
C GLN A 16 -26.29 52.36 8.22
N LEU A 17 -26.77 51.80 7.10
CA LEU A 17 -26.20 50.58 6.51
C LEU A 17 -24.78 50.81 5.97
N VAL A 18 -24.50 51.98 5.42
CA VAL A 18 -23.14 52.33 4.95
C VAL A 18 -22.19 52.48 6.12
N GLU A 19 -22.60 53.15 7.20
CA GLU A 19 -21.78 53.28 8.42
C GLU A 19 -21.52 51.93 9.10
N GLU A 20 -22.53 51.06 9.14
CA GLU A 20 -22.39 49.70 9.68
C GLU A 20 -21.43 48.86 8.81
N LYS A 21 -21.53 48.97 7.48
CA LYS A 21 -20.59 48.32 6.55
C LYS A 21 -19.15 48.84 6.74
N VAL A 22 -18.97 50.14 6.95
CA VAL A 22 -17.66 50.74 7.23
C VAL A 22 -17.09 50.22 8.55
N LYS A 23 -17.91 50.12 9.61
CA LYS A 23 -17.50 49.56 10.91
C LYS A 23 -17.11 48.09 10.81
N ILE A 24 -17.84 47.29 10.04
CA ILE A 24 -17.51 45.87 9.78
C ILE A 24 -16.17 45.76 9.05
N VAL A 25 -15.95 46.58 8.00
CA VAL A 25 -14.69 46.59 7.24
C VAL A 25 -13.51 47.05 8.12
N GLN A 26 -13.71 48.06 8.97
CA GLN A 26 -12.69 48.54 9.91
C GLN A 26 -12.35 47.50 10.98
N SER A 27 -13.35 46.85 11.58
CA SER A 27 -13.15 45.74 12.53
C SER A 27 -12.36 44.60 11.89
N ASN A 28 -12.70 44.22 10.65
CA ASN A 28 -12.01 43.17 9.91
C ASN A 28 -10.56 43.56 9.54
N ASN A 29 -10.27 44.86 9.39
CA ASN A 29 -8.92 45.37 9.16
C ASN A 29 -8.09 45.44 10.46
N SER A 30 -8.69 45.73 11.60
CA SER A 30 -8.01 45.75 12.91
C SER A 30 -7.50 44.37 13.32
N HIS A 31 -8.19 43.29 12.93
CA HIS A 31 -7.72 41.91 13.11
C HIS A 31 -6.58 41.49 12.16
N ARG A 32 -6.19 42.33 11.18
CA ARG A 32 -5.02 42.06 10.31
C ARG A 32 -3.68 42.31 11.00
N GLY A 33 -3.65 43.07 12.09
CA GLY A 33 -2.42 43.26 12.90
C GLY A 33 -1.97 41.97 13.61
N PHE A 34 -2.89 41.03 13.81
CA PHE A 34 -2.65 39.66 14.29
C PHE A 34 -2.77 38.62 13.17
N SER A 35 -2.62 39.03 11.89
CA SER A 35 -2.42 38.08 10.79
C SER A 35 -1.19 37.26 11.10
N SER A 36 -1.46 36.03 11.55
CA SER A 36 -0.55 35.05 12.16
C SER A 36 0.81 34.96 11.46
N ALA A 37 1.86 34.58 12.20
CA ALA A 37 3.22 34.36 11.68
C ALA A 37 3.25 33.53 10.37
N PHE A 38 2.24 32.68 10.15
CA PHE A 38 1.99 31.91 8.94
C PHE A 38 1.88 32.76 7.65
N TRP A 39 1.43 34.01 7.71
CA TRP A 39 1.38 34.90 6.54
C TRP A 39 2.77 35.35 6.07
N ARG A 40 3.81 35.23 6.91
CA ARG A 40 5.19 35.61 6.59
C ARG A 40 6.05 34.43 6.15
N LEU A 41 5.54 33.20 6.27
CA LEU A 41 6.29 32.03 5.83
C LEU A 41 6.53 32.11 4.32
N PRO A 42 7.75 31.87 3.82
CA PRO A 42 8.02 31.69 2.40
C PRO A 42 7.18 30.55 1.80
N THR A 43 6.96 30.57 0.49
CA THR A 43 6.17 29.55 -0.22
C THR A 43 6.80 28.17 -0.07
N GLU A 44 8.12 28.10 -0.04
CA GLU A 44 8.91 26.88 0.11
C GLU A 44 8.65 26.21 1.47
N ILE A 45 8.62 27.00 2.54
CA ILE A 45 8.33 26.50 3.89
C ILE A 45 6.88 26.06 3.99
N LEU A 46 5.95 26.81 3.39
CA LEU A 46 4.55 26.42 3.36
C LEU A 46 4.34 25.11 2.59
N ALA A 47 5.04 24.93 1.46
CA ALA A 47 5.01 23.71 0.66
C ALA A 47 5.56 22.50 1.45
N GLN A 48 6.64 22.67 2.22
CA GLN A 48 7.15 21.62 3.10
C GLN A 48 6.11 21.23 4.16
N ILE A 49 5.52 22.21 4.83
CA ILE A 49 4.45 21.96 5.82
C ILE A 49 3.30 21.17 5.16
N PHE A 50 2.88 21.55 3.95
CA PHE A 50 1.79 20.87 3.24
C PHE A 50 2.09 19.41 2.94
N LEU A 51 3.34 19.06 2.60
CA LEU A 51 3.74 17.66 2.41
C LEU A 51 3.63 16.85 3.71
N TYR A 52 4.00 17.44 4.85
CA TYR A 52 3.85 16.81 6.16
C TYR A 52 2.39 16.70 6.63
N CYS A 53 1.45 17.40 5.98
CA CYS A 53 0.03 17.26 6.28
C CYS A 53 -0.66 16.12 5.51
N ILE A 54 0.02 15.46 4.57
CA ILE A 54 -0.56 14.37 3.79
C ILE A 54 -0.73 13.14 4.70
N PRO A 55 -1.90 12.48 4.71
CA PRO A 55 -2.10 11.27 5.50
C PRO A 55 -1.14 10.14 5.09
N GLU A 56 -0.38 9.64 6.06
CA GLU A 56 0.51 8.48 5.89
C GLU A 56 -0.23 7.14 6.05
N ASP A 57 -1.41 7.17 6.67
CA ASP A 57 -2.28 6.02 6.97
C ASP A 57 -2.97 5.41 5.72
N GLY A 58 -2.66 5.91 4.53
CA GLY A 58 -3.25 5.45 3.27
C GLY A 58 -4.67 5.96 3.02
N ASN A 59 -5.21 6.84 3.88
CA ASN A 59 -6.52 7.44 3.69
C ASN A 59 -6.45 8.65 2.74
N TRP A 60 -6.40 8.38 1.45
CA TRP A 60 -6.29 9.40 0.38
C TRP A 60 -7.62 9.77 -0.26
N THR A 61 -8.72 9.64 0.48
CA THR A 61 -10.05 10.06 0.01
C THR A 61 -10.08 11.58 -0.12
N PRO A 62 -10.56 12.15 -1.25
CA PRO A 62 -10.61 13.60 -1.46
C PRO A 62 -11.76 14.22 -0.65
N ALA A 63 -11.55 14.37 0.66
CA ALA A 63 -12.51 14.93 1.60
C ALA A 63 -12.11 16.35 2.02
N PRO A 64 -13.06 17.29 2.22
CA PRO A 64 -12.75 18.70 2.51
C PRO A 64 -11.99 18.92 3.83
N TYR A 65 -12.00 17.93 4.73
CA TYR A 65 -11.29 17.93 6.01
C TYR A 65 -9.96 17.19 5.98
N LEU A 66 -9.55 16.60 4.85
CA LEU A 66 -8.27 15.92 4.66
C LEU A 66 -7.38 16.69 3.69
N ALA A 67 -6.06 16.63 3.88
CA ALA A 67 -5.12 17.13 2.89
C ALA A 67 -5.12 16.22 1.64
N PRO A 68 -4.94 16.77 0.43
CA PRO A 68 -4.66 18.18 0.15
C PRO A 68 -5.90 19.07 0.05
N MET A 69 -7.12 18.53 0.11
CA MET A 69 -8.36 19.30 -0.08
C MET A 69 -8.51 20.40 0.96
N LEU A 70 -8.29 20.08 2.24
CA LEU A 70 -8.33 21.02 3.35
C LEU A 70 -7.41 22.22 3.10
N LEU A 71 -6.22 22.00 2.56
CA LEU A 71 -5.25 23.06 2.27
C LEU A 71 -5.79 24.07 1.24
N THR A 72 -6.69 23.64 0.35
CA THR A 72 -7.33 24.50 -0.63
C THR A 72 -8.49 25.34 -0.08
N THR A 73 -8.96 25.07 1.14
CA THR A 73 -10.14 25.74 1.73
C THR A 73 -9.78 26.76 2.81
N VAL A 74 -8.57 26.70 3.39
CA VAL A 74 -8.14 27.59 4.50
C VAL A 74 -8.14 29.08 4.12
N CYS A 75 -7.36 29.46 3.12
CA CYS A 75 -7.29 30.85 2.64
C CYS A 75 -6.85 30.89 1.17
N ARG A 76 -6.99 32.05 0.52
CA ARG A 76 -6.61 32.23 -0.89
C ARG A 76 -5.15 31.86 -1.16
N ARG A 77 -4.23 32.31 -0.31
CA ARG A 77 -2.78 32.05 -0.47
C ARG A 77 -2.47 30.56 -0.40
N TRP A 78 -3.06 29.85 0.56
CA TRP A 78 -2.86 28.42 0.72
C TRP A 78 -3.42 27.64 -0.47
N ARG A 79 -4.58 28.05 -0.98
CA ARG A 79 -5.16 27.48 -2.20
C ARG A 79 -4.23 27.64 -3.40
N GLU A 80 -3.71 28.84 -3.64
CA GLU A 80 -2.79 29.11 -4.75
C GLU A 80 -1.56 28.20 -4.64
N VAL A 81 -0.92 28.15 -3.46
CA VAL A 81 0.27 27.30 -3.24
C VAL A 81 -0.06 25.80 -3.37
N ALA A 82 -1.16 25.33 -2.79
CA ALA A 82 -1.51 23.91 -2.83
C ALA A 82 -1.87 23.44 -4.25
N VAL A 83 -2.66 24.23 -4.99
CA VAL A 83 -3.03 23.91 -6.38
C VAL A 83 -1.82 23.93 -7.31
N ASP A 84 -0.87 24.84 -7.09
CA ASP A 84 0.37 24.94 -7.87
C ASP A 84 1.47 23.96 -7.44
N MET A 85 1.17 23.04 -6.53
CA MET A 85 2.12 22.05 -6.01
C MET A 85 1.77 20.63 -6.46
N PRO A 86 2.25 20.16 -7.64
CA PRO A 86 1.88 18.86 -8.19
C PRO A 86 2.19 17.65 -7.29
N GLY A 87 3.16 17.81 -6.38
CA GLY A 87 3.54 16.77 -5.43
C GLY A 87 2.41 16.36 -4.48
N LEU A 88 1.47 17.28 -4.17
CA LEU A 88 0.34 17.01 -3.30
C LEU A 88 -0.73 16.13 -3.96
N TRP A 89 -0.77 16.10 -5.29
CA TRP A 89 -1.86 15.53 -6.09
C TRP A 89 -1.50 14.15 -6.68
N ARG A 90 -0.46 13.51 -6.14
CA ARG A 90 0.07 12.23 -6.66
C ARG A 90 -0.65 10.99 -6.13
N ARG A 91 -1.37 11.15 -5.00
CA ARG A 91 -2.03 10.06 -4.29
C ARG A 91 -3.52 10.33 -4.24
N LEU A 92 -4.33 9.32 -4.57
CA LEU A 92 -5.79 9.44 -4.60
C LEU A 92 -6.43 8.07 -4.36
N ARG A 93 -7.42 8.05 -3.46
CA ARG A 93 -8.37 6.94 -3.34
C ARG A 93 -9.60 7.23 -4.17
N LEU A 94 -9.95 6.28 -5.04
CA LEU A 94 -11.09 6.32 -5.93
C LEU A 94 -12.17 5.38 -5.37
N GLU A 95 -13.35 5.94 -5.13
CA GLU A 95 -14.54 5.18 -4.73
C GLU A 95 -15.55 5.22 -5.88
N VAL A 96 -15.86 4.06 -6.46
CA VAL A 96 -16.91 3.88 -7.48
C VAL A 96 -18.09 3.13 -6.84
N GLY A 97 -19.29 3.26 -7.40
CA GLY A 97 -20.50 2.57 -6.91
C GLY A 97 -21.38 3.36 -5.93
N HIS A 98 -20.93 4.51 -5.41
CA HIS A 98 -21.75 5.39 -4.56
C HIS A 98 -22.19 6.67 -5.28
N GLY A 99 -23.48 6.77 -5.65
CA GLY A 99 -24.10 8.01 -6.14
C GLY A 99 -23.80 8.36 -7.61
N ASP A 100 -23.71 9.66 -7.93
CA ASP A 100 -23.49 10.16 -9.30
C ASP A 100 -22.00 10.04 -9.70
N TRP A 101 -21.65 8.93 -10.35
CA TRP A 101 -20.31 8.69 -10.88
C TRP A 101 -19.80 9.81 -11.78
N ARG A 102 -20.66 10.43 -12.61
CA ARG A 102 -20.22 11.46 -13.56
C ARG A 102 -19.65 12.66 -12.83
N GLN A 103 -20.30 13.08 -11.75
CA GLN A 103 -19.80 14.19 -10.93
C GLN A 103 -18.49 13.82 -10.23
N ARG A 104 -18.38 12.61 -9.69
CA ARG A 104 -17.14 12.14 -9.03
C ARG A 104 -15.98 12.02 -10.02
N ALA A 105 -16.23 11.47 -11.21
CA ALA A 105 -15.25 11.35 -12.27
C ALA A 105 -14.67 12.73 -12.67
N LEU A 106 -15.51 13.77 -12.76
CA LEU A 106 -15.04 15.14 -13.01
C LEU A 106 -14.14 15.67 -11.87
N CYS A 107 -14.49 15.39 -10.62
CA CYS A 107 -13.68 15.76 -9.46
C CYS A 107 -12.34 15.02 -9.45
N TYR A 108 -12.34 13.71 -9.73
CA TYR A 108 -11.13 12.90 -9.82
C TYR A 108 -10.25 13.34 -10.99
N ASP A 109 -10.81 13.60 -12.17
CA ASP A 109 -10.06 14.12 -13.31
C ASP A 109 -9.41 15.47 -12.97
N SER A 110 -10.17 16.41 -12.40
CA SER A 110 -9.65 17.70 -11.93
C SER A 110 -8.55 17.55 -10.88
N TYR A 111 -8.61 16.52 -10.04
CA TYR A 111 -7.56 16.20 -9.07
C TYR A 111 -6.30 15.69 -9.78
N LEU A 112 -6.44 14.71 -10.68
CA LEU A 112 -5.33 14.08 -11.37
C LEU A 112 -4.61 15.04 -12.32
N GLN A 113 -5.32 15.96 -12.99
CA GLN A 113 -4.70 17.02 -13.80
C GLN A 113 -3.70 17.88 -13.01
N ARG A 114 -3.92 18.07 -11.70
CA ARG A 114 -3.02 18.86 -10.84
C ARG A 114 -1.68 18.16 -10.57
N SER A 115 -1.58 16.86 -10.81
CA SER A 115 -0.31 16.11 -10.74
C SER A 115 0.69 16.50 -11.84
N ARG A 116 0.24 17.19 -12.90
CA ARG A 116 1.05 17.72 -14.02
C ARG A 116 2.03 16.70 -14.61
N GLY A 117 1.58 15.46 -14.85
CA GLY A 117 2.42 14.45 -15.50
C GLY A 117 3.33 13.66 -14.55
N ARG A 118 3.22 13.85 -13.24
CA ARG A 118 4.04 13.13 -12.25
C ARG A 118 3.51 11.73 -11.99
N GLN A 119 4.39 10.85 -11.54
CA GLN A 119 4.02 9.49 -11.15
C GLN A 119 2.93 9.48 -10.08
N LEU A 120 1.87 8.71 -10.36
CA LEU A 120 0.67 8.54 -9.57
C LEU A 120 0.69 7.22 -8.80
N SER A 121 0.16 7.26 -7.58
CA SER A 121 -0.17 6.10 -6.76
C SER A 121 -1.65 6.15 -6.45
N LEU A 122 -2.40 5.18 -6.96
CA LEU A 122 -3.86 5.17 -6.91
C LEU A 122 -4.35 3.98 -6.10
N THR A 123 -5.39 4.19 -5.31
CA THR A 123 -6.08 3.12 -4.58
C THR A 123 -7.52 3.08 -5.05
N PHE A 124 -8.03 1.89 -5.36
CA PHE A 124 -9.35 1.71 -5.93
C PHE A 124 -10.06 0.49 -5.38
N GLU A 125 -11.23 0.70 -4.80
CA GLU A 125 -12.16 -0.34 -4.35
C GLU A 125 -13.15 -0.63 -5.50
N CYS A 126 -13.07 -1.82 -6.12
CA CYS A 126 -13.86 -2.18 -7.30
C CYS A 126 -15.08 -3.03 -6.93
N HIS A 127 -16.30 -2.49 -7.04
CA HIS A 127 -17.49 -3.33 -7.07
C HIS A 127 -17.81 -3.77 -8.51
N ASN A 128 -18.64 -4.80 -8.68
CA ASN A 128 -18.95 -5.35 -10.02
C ASN A 128 -19.46 -4.26 -10.98
N ASN A 129 -18.91 -4.25 -12.20
CA ASN A 129 -19.13 -3.32 -13.31
C ASN A 129 -18.33 -1.99 -13.30
N ASP A 130 -17.70 -1.62 -12.19
CA ASP A 130 -17.06 -0.31 -12.02
C ASP A 130 -15.74 -0.15 -12.81
N TRP A 131 -15.09 -1.26 -13.16
CA TRP A 131 -13.79 -1.23 -13.84
C TRP A 131 -13.82 -0.54 -15.19
N THR A 132 -14.91 -0.70 -15.95
CA THR A 132 -15.02 -0.11 -17.30
C THR A 132 -15.07 1.42 -17.22
N GLU A 133 -15.85 1.93 -16.28
CA GLU A 133 -15.98 3.36 -16.00
C GLU A 133 -14.67 3.94 -15.44
N LEU A 134 -14.06 3.27 -14.46
CA LEU A 134 -12.76 3.67 -13.92
C LEU A 134 -11.68 3.69 -15.01
N ARG A 135 -11.62 2.66 -15.84
CA ARG A 135 -10.66 2.56 -16.94
C ARG A 135 -10.82 3.72 -17.91
N SER A 136 -12.05 4.14 -18.20
CA SER A 136 -12.29 5.31 -19.05
C SER A 136 -11.73 6.61 -18.44
N LEU A 137 -11.82 6.78 -17.12
CA LEU A 137 -11.26 7.91 -16.38
C LEU A 137 -9.73 7.86 -16.34
N LEU A 138 -9.14 6.67 -16.18
CA LEU A 138 -7.69 6.49 -16.02
C LEU A 138 -6.93 6.45 -17.34
N GLN A 139 -7.62 6.24 -18.48
CA GLN A 139 -7.02 6.16 -19.81
C GLN A 139 -6.00 7.28 -20.13
N PRO A 140 -6.24 8.57 -19.78
CA PRO A 140 -5.27 9.64 -20.04
C PRO A 140 -4.01 9.59 -19.15
N TYR A 141 -4.04 8.82 -18.08
CA TYR A 141 -3.04 8.80 -17.02
C TYR A 141 -2.27 7.48 -16.93
N VAL A 142 -2.53 6.51 -17.81
CA VAL A 142 -1.93 5.15 -17.77
C VAL A 142 -0.39 5.13 -17.76
N ASP A 143 0.24 6.09 -18.44
CA ASP A 143 1.70 6.23 -18.48
C ASP A 143 2.28 6.92 -17.23
N GLN A 144 1.43 7.41 -16.32
CA GLN A 144 1.82 8.06 -15.06
C GLN A 144 1.59 7.14 -13.85
N ILE A 145 0.72 6.14 -13.95
CA ILE A 145 0.37 5.26 -12.84
C ILE A 145 1.51 4.28 -12.58
N SER A 146 2.27 4.53 -11.52
CA SER A 146 3.40 3.69 -11.12
C SER A 146 3.06 2.73 -9.99
N SER A 147 2.02 3.02 -9.21
CA SER A 147 1.54 2.20 -8.10
C SER A 147 0.02 2.15 -8.13
N LEU A 148 -0.55 0.95 -8.05
CA LEU A 148 -1.99 0.73 -8.10
C LEU A 148 -2.39 -0.29 -7.02
N THR A 149 -3.34 0.08 -6.17
CA THR A 149 -3.96 -0.80 -5.18
C THR A 149 -5.40 -1.08 -5.60
N LEU A 150 -5.77 -2.35 -5.79
CA LEU A 150 -7.06 -2.78 -6.33
C LEU A 150 -7.78 -3.74 -5.39
N GLY A 151 -9.04 -3.43 -5.10
CA GLY A 151 -9.92 -4.26 -4.30
C GLY A 151 -10.87 -5.06 -5.13
N PHE A 152 -10.85 -6.38 -4.97
CA PHE A 152 -11.81 -7.28 -5.60
C PHE A 152 -12.91 -7.66 -4.62
N PHE A 153 -14.14 -7.47 -5.07
CA PHE A 153 -15.34 -7.97 -4.41
C PHE A 153 -15.98 -9.04 -5.31
N ALA A 154 -16.81 -9.91 -4.71
CA ALA A 154 -17.39 -11.07 -5.39
C ALA A 154 -18.05 -10.74 -6.75
N GLY A 155 -17.63 -11.42 -7.82
CA GLY A 155 -18.25 -11.37 -9.16
C GLY A 155 -17.63 -10.41 -10.17
N ALA A 156 -16.45 -9.85 -9.88
CA ALA A 156 -15.78 -8.92 -10.78
C ALA A 156 -15.25 -9.65 -12.03
N ASP A 157 -15.29 -9.00 -13.20
CA ASP A 157 -14.64 -9.50 -14.40
C ASP A 157 -13.11 -9.38 -14.32
N ALA A 158 -12.41 -10.16 -15.15
CA ALA A 158 -10.95 -10.10 -15.22
C ALA A 158 -10.47 -8.70 -15.66
N LEU A 159 -9.52 -8.14 -14.92
CA LEU A 159 -8.93 -6.84 -15.18
C LEU A 159 -7.79 -6.99 -16.18
N VAL A 160 -7.93 -6.36 -17.35
CA VAL A 160 -6.84 -6.24 -18.31
C VAL A 160 -5.93 -5.09 -17.87
N MET A 161 -4.76 -5.42 -17.33
CA MET A 161 -3.76 -4.46 -16.81
C MET A 161 -2.56 -4.24 -17.75
N SER A 162 -2.59 -4.81 -18.95
CA SER A 162 -1.49 -4.74 -19.93
C SER A 162 -1.11 -3.32 -20.37
N ASP A 163 -2.04 -2.37 -20.25
CA ASP A 163 -1.85 -1.00 -20.76
C ASP A 163 -1.17 -0.06 -19.77
N PHE A 164 -1.02 -0.47 -18.51
CA PHE A 164 -0.34 0.34 -17.49
C PHE A 164 1.18 0.20 -17.63
N ARG A 165 1.75 0.95 -18.59
CA ARG A 165 3.17 0.85 -18.98
C ARG A 165 4.13 1.35 -17.91
N ALA A 166 3.70 2.25 -17.04
CA ALA A 166 4.52 2.77 -15.96
C ALA A 166 4.36 1.99 -14.63
N LEU A 167 3.51 0.96 -14.58
CA LEU A 167 3.18 0.25 -13.35
C LEU A 167 4.38 -0.56 -12.85
N GLU A 168 4.87 -0.18 -11.68
CA GLU A 168 5.98 -0.83 -10.99
C GLU A 168 5.52 -1.57 -9.73
N GLU A 169 4.45 -1.10 -9.09
CA GLU A 169 3.84 -1.72 -7.91
C GLU A 169 2.35 -2.00 -8.12
N LEU A 170 1.93 -3.22 -7.81
CA LEU A 170 0.54 -3.63 -7.82
C LEU A 170 0.20 -4.30 -6.48
N VAL A 171 -0.84 -3.81 -5.83
CA VAL A 171 -1.41 -4.41 -4.62
C VAL A 171 -2.83 -4.84 -4.92
N ILE A 172 -3.16 -6.09 -4.63
CA ILE A 172 -4.48 -6.67 -4.83
C ILE A 172 -4.99 -7.12 -3.47
N TYR A 173 -6.17 -6.64 -3.07
CA TYR A 173 -6.89 -7.09 -1.88
C TYR A 173 -8.21 -7.72 -2.28
N THR A 174 -8.68 -8.70 -1.50
CA THR A 174 -9.99 -9.31 -1.69
C THR A 174 -10.83 -9.17 -0.42
N ASP A 175 -12.14 -9.17 -0.55
CA ASP A 175 -13.09 -9.16 0.58
C ASP A 175 -13.27 -10.54 1.24
N GLY A 176 -12.43 -11.53 0.92
CA GLY A 176 -12.54 -12.91 1.41
C GLY A 176 -13.64 -13.74 0.71
N SER A 177 -14.33 -13.18 -0.28
CA SER A 177 -15.09 -14.00 -1.24
C SER A 177 -14.13 -14.84 -2.10
N ASP A 178 -14.63 -15.73 -2.94
CA ASP A 178 -13.81 -16.55 -3.86
C ASP A 178 -13.77 -15.90 -5.27
N PRO A 179 -13.00 -14.81 -5.51
CA PRO A 179 -12.82 -14.21 -6.83
C PRO A 179 -11.71 -14.91 -7.63
N VAL A 180 -11.31 -16.12 -7.23
CA VAL A 180 -10.10 -16.81 -7.69
C VAL A 180 -9.94 -16.80 -9.20
N LEU A 181 -11.01 -17.09 -9.95
CA LEU A 181 -10.94 -17.17 -11.41
C LEU A 181 -10.74 -15.80 -12.07
N ALA A 182 -11.37 -14.74 -11.55
CA ALA A 182 -11.24 -13.39 -12.08
C ALA A 182 -9.84 -12.82 -11.82
N VAL A 183 -9.35 -13.03 -10.59
CA VAL A 183 -8.03 -12.60 -10.16
C VAL A 183 -6.95 -13.38 -10.92
N ALA A 184 -7.05 -14.71 -11.01
CA ALA A 184 -6.11 -15.53 -11.77
C ALA A 184 -5.98 -15.10 -13.24
N ARG A 185 -7.09 -14.76 -13.91
CA ARG A 185 -7.08 -14.23 -15.28
C ARG A 185 -6.41 -12.87 -15.39
N SER A 186 -6.64 -12.00 -14.40
CA SER A 186 -6.04 -10.66 -14.34
C SER A 186 -4.52 -10.74 -14.16
N ILE A 187 -4.06 -11.69 -13.34
CA ILE A 187 -2.64 -11.90 -13.04
C ILE A 187 -1.89 -12.63 -14.18
N ALA A 188 -2.60 -13.39 -15.01
CA ALA A 188 -2.01 -14.00 -16.20
C ALA A 188 -1.45 -12.98 -17.20
N GLN A 189 -1.87 -11.71 -17.11
CA GLN A 189 -1.51 -10.61 -18.01
C GLN A 189 -0.94 -9.40 -17.26
N LEU A 190 -0.06 -9.64 -16.29
CA LEU A 190 0.64 -8.53 -15.62
C LEU A 190 1.55 -7.76 -16.60
N PRO A 191 1.69 -6.44 -16.41
CA PRO A 191 2.60 -5.64 -17.22
C PRO A 191 4.06 -6.02 -16.93
N LEU A 192 4.88 -6.05 -17.99
CA LEU A 192 6.28 -6.50 -17.91
C LEU A 192 7.20 -5.61 -17.04
N ASN A 193 6.78 -4.37 -16.76
CA ASN A 193 7.55 -3.43 -15.94
C ASN A 193 7.28 -3.59 -14.43
N LEU A 194 6.38 -4.50 -14.05
CA LEU A 194 6.02 -4.72 -12.66
C LEU A 194 7.20 -5.31 -11.88
N ARG A 195 7.54 -4.67 -10.76
CA ARG A 195 8.64 -5.06 -9.88
C ARG A 195 8.15 -5.57 -8.53
N SER A 196 7.06 -4.99 -8.03
CA SER A 196 6.46 -5.33 -6.74
C SER A 196 5.03 -5.78 -6.92
N LEU A 197 4.72 -6.96 -6.42
CA LEU A 197 3.36 -7.53 -6.43
C LEU A 197 2.98 -7.97 -5.02
N LYS A 198 1.84 -7.50 -4.53
CA LYS A 198 1.32 -7.84 -3.21
C LYS A 198 -0.11 -8.36 -3.32
N PHE A 199 -0.37 -9.53 -2.76
CA PHE A 199 -1.70 -10.09 -2.60
C PHE A 199 -2.05 -10.14 -1.13
N MET A 200 -3.10 -9.41 -0.76
CA MET A 200 -3.71 -9.41 0.56
C MET A 200 -4.98 -10.26 0.49
N ASP A 201 -5.15 -11.15 1.45
CA ASP A 201 -6.38 -11.92 1.62
C ASP A 201 -6.79 -12.77 0.41
N LEU A 202 -5.81 -13.20 -0.41
CA LEU A 202 -6.03 -14.15 -1.52
C LEU A 202 -5.14 -15.37 -1.33
N TRP A 203 -5.78 -16.51 -1.10
CA TRP A 203 -5.09 -17.79 -0.99
C TRP A 203 -4.74 -18.37 -2.36
N LEU A 204 -3.44 -18.42 -2.66
CA LEU A 204 -2.92 -19.10 -3.84
C LEU A 204 -2.49 -20.51 -3.47
N ASN A 205 -2.97 -21.49 -4.24
CA ASN A 205 -2.50 -22.87 -4.17
C ASN A 205 -1.64 -23.24 -5.38
N HIS A 206 -0.92 -24.35 -5.28
CA HIS A 206 0.00 -24.80 -6.32
C HIS A 206 -0.68 -25.04 -7.68
N THR A 207 -1.96 -25.46 -7.70
CA THR A 207 -2.68 -25.69 -8.95
C THR A 207 -2.91 -24.39 -9.73
N MET A 208 -3.19 -23.28 -9.03
CA MET A 208 -3.35 -21.97 -9.67
C MET A 208 -2.02 -21.45 -10.22
N LEU A 209 -0.96 -21.59 -9.44
CA LEU A 209 0.40 -21.19 -9.83
C LEU A 209 0.90 -21.97 -11.06
N SER A 210 0.43 -23.20 -11.26
CA SER A 210 0.78 -23.99 -12.44
C SER A 210 0.25 -23.38 -13.75
N GLY A 211 -0.89 -22.67 -13.70
CA GLY A 211 -1.54 -22.05 -14.85
C GLY A 211 -1.03 -20.66 -15.22
N PHE A 212 -0.16 -20.06 -14.41
CA PHE A 212 0.37 -18.72 -14.67
C PHE A 212 1.49 -18.72 -15.70
N ASN A 213 1.50 -17.68 -16.54
CA ASN A 213 2.55 -17.45 -17.52
C ASN A 213 3.84 -16.99 -16.80
N PRO A 214 4.94 -17.76 -16.85
CA PRO A 214 6.19 -17.38 -16.18
C PRO A 214 6.72 -16.03 -16.65
N LEU A 215 6.55 -15.68 -17.93
CA LEU A 215 7.08 -14.44 -18.50
C LEU A 215 6.51 -13.18 -17.84
N ALA A 216 5.29 -13.24 -17.30
CA ALA A 216 4.67 -12.10 -16.63
C ALA A 216 5.27 -11.80 -15.25
N TRP A 217 5.99 -12.77 -14.66
CA TRP A 217 6.54 -12.69 -13.30
C TRP A 217 8.07 -12.56 -13.26
N VAL A 218 8.75 -12.70 -14.42
CA VAL A 218 10.22 -12.60 -14.53
C VAL A 218 10.75 -11.25 -14.03
N GLY A 219 10.00 -10.17 -14.18
CA GLY A 219 10.40 -8.82 -13.74
C GLY A 219 10.32 -8.56 -12.24
N LEU A 220 9.64 -9.45 -11.49
CA LEU A 220 9.34 -9.23 -10.08
C LEU A 220 10.58 -9.35 -9.20
N THR A 221 10.81 -8.33 -8.38
CA THR A 221 11.86 -8.27 -7.36
C THR A 221 11.29 -8.38 -5.95
N ASN A 222 10.01 -8.06 -5.76
CA ASN A 222 9.33 -8.08 -4.49
C ASN A 222 7.97 -8.77 -4.65
N LEU A 223 7.74 -9.79 -3.82
CA LEU A 223 6.48 -10.54 -3.83
C LEU A 223 5.98 -10.71 -2.39
N GLU A 224 4.72 -10.38 -2.18
CA GLU A 224 4.01 -10.61 -0.93
C GLU A 224 2.71 -11.36 -1.25
N ILE A 225 2.51 -12.52 -0.65
CA ILE A 225 1.43 -13.43 -1.01
C ILE A 225 0.91 -14.17 0.23
N VAL A 226 -0.39 -14.51 0.18
CA VAL A 226 -0.98 -15.48 1.09
C VAL A 226 -1.01 -16.84 0.38
N VAL A 227 -0.50 -17.88 1.03
CA VAL A 227 -0.34 -19.21 0.42
C VAL A 227 -0.99 -20.29 1.26
N ASP A 228 -1.71 -21.20 0.62
CA ASP A 228 -2.39 -22.31 1.32
C ASP A 228 -1.39 -23.33 1.90
N GLY A 229 -0.23 -23.44 1.28
CA GLY A 229 0.75 -24.47 1.60
C GLY A 229 2.16 -24.13 1.11
N LEU A 230 3.14 -24.80 1.72
CA LEU A 230 4.54 -24.66 1.36
C LEU A 230 4.91 -25.38 0.06
N ASP A 231 4.03 -26.24 -0.45
CA ASP A 231 4.12 -26.85 -1.77
C ASP A 231 4.17 -25.81 -2.89
N SER A 232 3.57 -24.64 -2.66
CA SER A 232 3.56 -23.51 -3.60
C SER A 232 4.91 -22.80 -3.71
N PHE A 233 5.77 -22.92 -2.69
CA PHE A 233 7.02 -22.15 -2.60
C PHE A 233 8.02 -22.42 -3.73
N PRO A 234 8.36 -23.69 -4.07
CA PRO A 234 9.31 -23.94 -5.15
C PRO A 234 8.78 -23.41 -6.49
N ARG A 235 7.47 -23.53 -6.72
CA ARG A 235 6.86 -23.03 -7.95
C ARG A 235 6.95 -21.50 -8.06
N LEU A 236 6.74 -20.78 -6.97
CA LEU A 236 6.86 -19.32 -6.94
C LEU A 236 8.28 -18.85 -7.27
N LEU A 237 9.29 -19.51 -6.70
CA LEU A 237 10.69 -19.22 -6.99
C LEU A 237 11.06 -19.53 -8.44
N GLN A 238 10.45 -20.55 -9.06
CA GLN A 238 10.61 -20.81 -10.50
C GLN A 238 9.94 -19.75 -11.38
N LEU A 239 8.78 -19.21 -10.96
CA LEU A 239 8.07 -18.16 -11.68
C LEU A 239 8.79 -16.81 -11.60
N CYS A 240 9.51 -16.55 -10.50
CA CYS A 240 10.12 -15.25 -10.20
C CYS A 240 11.66 -15.35 -10.09
N PRO A 241 12.40 -15.64 -11.16
CA PRO A 241 13.85 -15.86 -11.09
C PRO A 241 14.67 -14.65 -10.59
N ASN A 242 14.12 -13.43 -10.68
CA ASN A 242 14.77 -12.20 -10.23
C ASN A 242 14.31 -11.73 -8.84
N LEU A 243 13.61 -12.58 -8.09
CA LEU A 243 13.03 -12.22 -6.82
C LEU A 243 14.11 -11.91 -5.77
N SER A 244 14.02 -10.73 -5.16
CA SER A 244 14.97 -10.26 -4.13
C SER A 244 14.38 -10.30 -2.73
N SER A 245 13.07 -10.13 -2.59
CA SER A 245 12.34 -10.18 -1.34
C SER A 245 11.04 -10.96 -1.50
N LEU A 246 10.79 -11.90 -0.61
CA LEU A 246 9.58 -12.71 -0.58
C LEU A 246 8.96 -12.67 0.82
N THR A 247 7.68 -12.31 0.89
CA THR A 247 6.85 -12.40 2.08
C THR A 247 5.73 -13.41 1.86
N MET A 248 5.65 -14.42 2.71
CA MET A 248 4.58 -15.40 2.75
C MET A 248 3.77 -15.26 4.03
N ILE A 249 2.44 -15.25 3.89
CA ILE A 249 1.49 -15.09 4.97
C ILE A 249 0.52 -16.27 4.98
N GLY A 250 0.08 -16.70 6.17
CA GLY A 250 -1.05 -17.63 6.35
C GLY A 250 -0.76 -19.05 5.90
N ILE A 251 0.40 -19.62 6.25
CA ILE A 251 0.76 -20.99 5.84
C ILE A 251 -0.04 -22.04 6.62
N PHE A 252 -0.81 -22.88 5.92
CA PHE A 252 -1.68 -23.90 6.55
C PHE A 252 -1.20 -25.34 6.40
N THR A 253 -0.39 -25.68 5.37
CA THR A 253 0.02 -27.06 5.09
C THR A 253 1.51 -27.23 4.80
N THR A 254 2.08 -28.33 5.29
CA THR A 254 3.49 -28.72 5.12
C THR A 254 3.59 -29.95 4.23
N VAL A 255 4.54 -29.97 3.29
CA VAL A 255 4.75 -31.13 2.41
C VAL A 255 6.22 -31.52 2.42
N GLU A 256 6.47 -32.84 2.55
CA GLU A 256 7.78 -33.44 2.30
C GLU A 256 8.09 -33.33 0.80
N THR A 257 8.80 -32.28 0.42
CA THR A 257 9.28 -32.11 -0.95
C THR A 257 10.64 -32.81 -1.10
N SER A 258 10.74 -33.72 -2.08
CA SER A 258 11.97 -34.47 -2.36
C SER A 258 12.95 -33.72 -3.27
N GLU A 259 12.50 -32.65 -3.92
CA GLU A 259 13.33 -31.85 -4.84
C GLU A 259 13.85 -30.60 -4.16
N THR A 260 15.16 -30.36 -4.29
CA THR A 260 15.81 -29.16 -3.77
C THR A 260 15.86 -28.09 -4.86
N LEU A 261 15.29 -26.92 -4.58
CA LEU A 261 15.29 -25.79 -5.50
C LEU A 261 16.32 -24.74 -5.06
N ALA A 262 17.19 -24.34 -5.98
CA ALA A 262 18.12 -23.25 -5.74
C ALA A 262 17.57 -21.92 -6.30
N HIS A 263 17.63 -20.85 -5.51
CA HIS A 263 17.27 -19.51 -5.97
C HIS A 263 18.34 -18.48 -5.60
N SER A 264 19.00 -17.91 -6.62
CA SER A 264 20.24 -17.16 -6.44
C SER A 264 20.05 -15.68 -6.13
N ASN A 265 18.87 -15.09 -6.35
CA ASN A 265 18.69 -13.64 -6.19
C ASN A 265 17.98 -13.23 -4.89
N LEU A 266 17.49 -14.19 -4.12
CA LEU A 266 16.65 -13.91 -2.95
C LEU A 266 17.53 -13.47 -1.78
N LYS A 267 17.30 -12.24 -1.30
CA LYS A 267 18.05 -11.59 -0.21
C LYS A 267 17.27 -11.52 1.09
N SER A 268 15.94 -11.43 1.02
CA SER A 268 15.07 -11.33 2.18
C SER A 268 13.92 -12.34 2.07
N LEU A 269 13.68 -13.07 3.15
CA LEU A 269 12.57 -14.03 3.25
C LEU A 269 11.80 -13.78 4.55
N ARG A 270 10.51 -13.45 4.43
CA ARG A 270 9.59 -13.31 5.56
C ARG A 270 8.52 -14.40 5.50
N ILE A 271 8.30 -15.06 6.62
CA ILE A 271 7.35 -16.16 6.76
C ILE A 271 6.46 -15.87 7.97
N SER A 272 5.16 -15.77 7.77
CA SER A 272 4.18 -15.64 8.84
C SER A 272 3.15 -16.76 8.75
N GLY A 273 3.05 -17.58 9.80
CA GLY A 273 1.96 -18.55 9.94
C GLY A 273 0.67 -17.93 10.47
N ASP A 274 -0.35 -18.76 10.65
CA ASP A 274 -1.62 -18.43 11.31
C ASP A 274 -1.61 -18.90 12.78
N LEU A 275 -2.08 -18.03 13.67
CA LEU A 275 -2.17 -18.25 15.12
C LEU A 275 -3.21 -19.29 15.52
N HIS A 276 -4.13 -19.66 14.62
CA HIS A 276 -5.30 -20.47 14.95
C HIS A 276 -5.13 -21.99 14.78
N LEU A 277 -3.97 -22.47 14.32
CA LEU A 277 -3.71 -23.90 14.17
C LEU A 277 -2.61 -24.38 15.12
N ASP A 278 -2.91 -25.44 15.86
CA ASP A 278 -1.97 -26.17 16.70
C ASP A 278 -0.75 -26.59 15.87
N SER A 279 0.33 -25.81 15.98
CA SER A 279 1.71 -26.19 15.67
C SER A 279 1.94 -26.72 14.25
N ILE A 280 2.49 -25.87 13.36
CA ILE A 280 3.22 -26.36 12.19
C ILE A 280 4.41 -27.18 12.72
N ARG A 281 4.25 -28.51 12.83
CA ARG A 281 5.23 -29.36 13.54
C ARG A 281 6.50 -29.63 12.74
N ASN A 282 6.54 -29.33 11.45
CA ASN A 282 7.74 -29.39 10.60
C ASN A 282 7.52 -28.52 9.37
N LEU A 283 8.28 -27.43 9.22
CA LEU A 283 8.13 -26.59 8.03
C LEU A 283 8.48 -27.37 6.76
N GLY A 284 9.53 -28.21 6.76
CA GLY A 284 9.98 -28.98 5.59
C GLY A 284 10.55 -28.10 4.46
N LEU A 285 10.17 -26.83 4.43
CA LEU A 285 10.61 -25.76 3.54
C LEU A 285 12.13 -25.68 3.48
N PHE A 286 12.79 -25.65 4.65
CA PHE A 286 14.24 -25.50 4.72
C PHE A 286 14.97 -26.71 4.16
N ASN A 287 14.36 -27.89 4.06
CA ASN A 287 14.98 -29.03 3.39
C ASN A 287 14.91 -28.93 1.87
N ALA A 288 13.91 -28.22 1.34
CA ALA A 288 13.57 -28.16 -0.07
C ALA A 288 14.28 -27.04 -0.85
N ILE A 289 15.06 -26.19 -0.19
CA ILE A 289 15.52 -24.93 -0.78
C ILE A 289 17.00 -24.68 -0.55
N THR A 290 17.64 -23.96 -1.48
CA THR A 290 19.01 -23.49 -1.35
C THR A 290 19.06 -22.02 -1.77
N LEU A 291 19.42 -21.12 -0.85
CA LEU A 291 19.31 -19.67 -1.05
C LEU A 291 20.67 -19.00 -0.79
N PRO A 292 21.63 -19.08 -1.74
CA PRO A 292 23.02 -18.70 -1.49
C PRO A 292 23.28 -17.21 -1.22
N ASN A 293 22.35 -16.32 -1.58
CA ASN A 293 22.49 -14.87 -1.38
C ASN A 293 21.50 -14.31 -0.36
N LEU A 294 21.01 -15.13 0.57
CA LEU A 294 20.06 -14.72 1.59
C LEU A 294 20.76 -13.96 2.73
N HIS A 295 20.30 -12.75 3.02
CA HIS A 295 20.86 -11.86 4.04
C HIS A 295 19.94 -11.73 5.26
N ALA A 296 18.62 -11.76 5.07
CA ALA A 296 17.66 -11.59 6.15
C ALA A 296 16.55 -12.65 6.12
N ILE A 297 16.24 -13.20 7.29
CA ILE A 297 15.07 -14.06 7.50
C ILE A 297 14.26 -13.53 8.68
N GLU A 298 12.96 -13.43 8.49
CA GLU A 298 12.01 -13.11 9.55
C GLU A 298 10.90 -14.15 9.60
N VAL A 299 10.62 -14.65 10.79
CA VAL A 299 9.62 -15.70 11.00
C VAL A 299 8.69 -15.34 12.14
N ARG A 300 7.38 -15.52 11.94
CA ARG A 300 6.33 -15.21 12.92
C ARG A 300 5.27 -16.31 12.94
N ASN A 301 4.66 -16.56 14.10
CA ASN A 301 3.47 -17.42 14.24
C ASN A 301 3.59 -18.82 13.62
N ILE A 302 4.78 -19.44 13.66
CA ILE A 302 5.01 -20.79 13.10
C ILE A 302 4.97 -21.90 14.17
N GLY A 303 4.87 -21.55 15.45
CA GLY A 303 4.99 -22.54 16.54
C GLY A 303 6.45 -22.98 16.73
N GLN A 304 6.71 -24.29 16.74
CA GLN A 304 8.04 -24.82 17.04
C GLN A 304 9.05 -24.53 15.91
N TRP A 305 10.18 -23.91 16.27
CA TRP A 305 11.25 -23.64 15.32
C TRP A 305 11.96 -24.93 14.88
N PRO A 306 12.08 -25.22 13.56
CA PRO A 306 12.78 -26.40 13.04
C PRO A 306 14.30 -26.18 13.03
N HIS A 307 14.90 -26.17 14.22
CA HIS A 307 16.30 -25.85 14.45
C HIS A 307 17.28 -26.66 13.59
N GLU A 308 17.09 -27.99 13.52
CA GLU A 308 17.98 -28.88 12.77
C GLU A 308 17.84 -28.72 11.25
N GLU A 309 16.62 -28.53 10.74
CA GLU A 309 16.40 -28.26 9.30
C GLU A 309 17.06 -26.94 8.90
N PHE A 310 16.94 -25.92 9.75
CA PHE A 310 17.54 -24.63 9.48
C PHE A 310 19.07 -24.68 9.47
N LYS A 311 19.70 -25.41 10.41
CA LYS A 311 21.16 -25.63 10.39
C LYS A 311 21.61 -26.34 9.11
N ALA A 312 20.89 -27.39 8.71
CA ALA A 312 21.16 -28.09 7.45
C ALA A 312 21.02 -27.16 6.24
N PHE A 313 20.02 -26.29 6.24
CA PHE A 313 19.81 -25.26 5.23
C PHE A 313 20.96 -24.25 5.17
N LEU A 314 21.43 -23.72 6.30
CA LEU A 314 22.55 -22.77 6.34
C LEU A 314 23.84 -23.42 5.81
N THR A 315 24.10 -24.66 6.21
CA THR A 315 25.24 -25.44 5.74
C THR A 315 25.19 -25.67 4.23
N ARG A 316 24.00 -25.98 3.70
CA ARG A 316 23.79 -26.25 2.26
C ARG A 316 23.80 -24.97 1.42
N SER A 317 23.22 -23.88 1.91
CA SER A 317 23.09 -22.62 1.17
C SER A 317 24.35 -21.77 1.22
N GLN A 318 25.15 -21.90 2.28
CA GLN A 318 26.35 -21.07 2.52
C GLN A 318 26.07 -19.57 2.36
N CYS A 319 24.90 -19.13 2.82
CA CYS A 319 24.43 -17.77 2.63
C CYS A 319 25.10 -16.78 3.60
N PRO A 320 25.28 -15.51 3.19
CA PRO A 320 25.79 -14.46 4.06
C PRO A 320 24.66 -13.90 4.95
N LEU A 321 24.10 -14.75 5.82
CA LEU A 321 22.98 -14.35 6.67
C LEU A 321 23.46 -13.30 7.71
N GLU A 322 22.87 -12.11 7.63
CA GLU A 322 23.15 -10.96 8.50
C GLU A 322 22.09 -10.82 9.58
N SER A 323 20.83 -11.15 9.31
CA SER A 323 19.71 -10.93 10.24
C SER A 323 18.80 -12.16 10.33
N LEU A 324 18.56 -12.62 11.56
CA LEU A 324 17.55 -13.64 11.89
C LEU A 324 16.59 -13.09 12.94
N ILE A 325 15.33 -12.88 12.53
CA ILE A 325 14.30 -12.25 13.34
C ILE A 325 13.23 -13.28 13.71
N PHE A 326 13.07 -13.51 15.01
CA PHE A 326 12.00 -14.31 15.58
C PHE A 326 10.91 -13.38 16.14
N GLY A 327 9.78 -13.28 15.44
CA GLY A 327 8.62 -12.54 15.93
C GLY A 327 7.79 -13.34 16.93
N GLY A 328 6.66 -12.76 17.35
CA GLY A 328 5.69 -13.43 18.22
C GLY A 328 5.23 -14.81 17.69
N GLY A 329 4.90 -15.72 18.61
CA GLY A 329 4.37 -17.04 18.27
C GLY A 329 5.42 -18.04 17.74
N VAL A 330 6.72 -17.78 17.93
CA VAL A 330 7.80 -18.74 17.61
C VAL A 330 8.40 -19.31 18.90
N MET A 331 8.41 -20.64 19.00
CA MET A 331 8.95 -21.41 20.13
C MET A 331 10.37 -21.88 19.82
N THR A 332 11.35 -21.28 20.48
CA THR A 332 12.80 -21.56 20.37
C THR A 332 13.43 -21.50 21.76
N THR A 333 14.52 -22.24 22.00
CA THR A 333 15.26 -22.21 23.28
C THR A 333 16.46 -21.27 23.22
N ASP A 334 16.91 -20.75 24.37
CA ASP A 334 18.11 -19.90 24.42
C ASP A 334 19.38 -20.67 24.01
N GLU A 335 19.41 -21.99 24.22
CA GLU A 335 20.49 -22.87 23.76
C GLU A 335 20.58 -22.88 22.22
N GLN A 336 19.44 -22.97 21.53
CA GLN A 336 19.38 -22.93 20.06
C GLN A 336 19.84 -21.56 19.52
N LEU A 337 19.45 -20.48 20.18
CA LEU A 337 19.85 -19.13 19.79
C LEU A 337 21.35 -18.89 20.00
N ALA A 338 21.89 -19.37 21.12
CA ALA A 338 23.34 -19.32 21.38
C ALA A 338 24.12 -20.12 20.32
N GLU A 339 23.60 -21.27 19.89
CA GLU A 339 24.20 -22.05 18.80
C GLU A 339 24.32 -21.23 17.50
N TYR A 340 23.31 -20.46 17.11
CA TYR A 340 23.40 -19.62 15.90
C TYR A 340 24.44 -18.50 16.03
N VAL A 341 24.50 -17.82 17.18
CA VAL A 341 25.49 -16.75 17.42
C VAL A 341 26.92 -17.32 17.40
N THR A 342 27.13 -18.54 17.91
CA THR A 342 28.44 -19.20 17.86
C THR A 342 28.84 -19.64 16.44
N LEU A 343 27.89 -20.15 15.65
CA LEU A 343 28.14 -20.58 14.28
C LEU A 343 28.30 -19.38 13.32
N PHE A 344 27.61 -18.27 13.59
CA PHE A 344 27.57 -17.09 12.73
C PHE A 344 27.77 -15.82 13.59
N PRO A 345 29.03 -15.43 13.89
CA PRO A 345 29.32 -14.32 14.79
C PRO A 345 28.84 -12.95 14.30
N SER A 346 28.62 -12.80 12.99
CA SER A 346 28.09 -11.57 12.37
C SER A 346 26.57 -11.50 12.32
N LEU A 347 25.86 -12.53 12.82
CA LEU A 347 24.41 -12.62 12.76
C LEU A 347 23.78 -11.72 13.83
N GLU A 348 22.97 -10.75 13.37
CA GLU A 348 22.06 -10.01 14.22
C GLU A 348 20.83 -10.87 14.50
N LEU A 349 20.73 -11.32 15.76
CA LEU A 349 19.62 -12.13 16.23
C LEU A 349 18.64 -11.25 17.01
N VAL A 350 17.47 -11.01 16.42
CA VAL A 350 16.41 -10.20 17.02
C VAL A 350 15.28 -11.13 17.45
N VAL A 351 14.89 -11.08 18.71
CA VAL A 351 13.72 -11.81 19.19
C VAL A 351 12.73 -10.86 19.81
N ASP A 352 11.51 -10.87 19.29
CA ASP A 352 10.41 -10.07 19.80
C ASP A 352 10.13 -10.46 21.27
N PRO A 353 10.05 -9.50 22.21
CA PRO A 353 9.78 -9.77 23.62
C PRO A 353 8.45 -10.50 23.88
N MET A 354 7.53 -10.54 22.91
CA MET A 354 6.31 -11.36 22.95
C MET A 354 6.58 -12.87 22.71
N ARG A 355 7.66 -13.45 23.28
CA ARG A 355 7.93 -14.91 23.24
C ARG A 355 6.85 -15.74 23.95
N SER A 356 6.06 -15.11 24.83
CA SER A 356 5.41 -15.84 25.93
C SER A 356 4.08 -15.27 26.42
N THR A 357 3.40 -14.39 25.68
CA THR A 357 2.05 -13.94 26.05
C THR A 357 0.98 -14.58 25.19
N PHE A 358 0.75 -15.88 25.42
CA PHE A 358 -0.58 -16.47 25.34
C PHE A 358 -0.98 -16.87 26.75
N TYR A 359 -1.70 -15.97 27.43
CA TYR A 359 -2.58 -16.38 28.53
C TYR A 359 -3.92 -16.76 27.88
N PHE A 360 -4.16 -18.07 27.85
CA PHE A 360 -5.41 -18.80 27.62
C PHE A 360 -6.09 -18.72 26.26
#